data_AF-A0A9D2IS20-F1
#
_entry.id   AF-A0A9D2IS20-F1
#
_cell.length_a   1.000
_cell.length_b   1.000
_cell.length_c   1.000
_cell.angle_alpha   90.00
_cell.angle_beta   90.00
_cell.angle_gamma   90.00
#
_symmetry.space_group_name_H-M   'P 1'
#
loop_
_entity.id
_entity.type
_entity.pdbx_description
1 polymer ?
#
loop_
_entity_poly.entity_id
_entity_poly.type
_entity_poly.pdbx_seq_one_letter_code
_entity_poly.pdbx_strand_id
1 'polypeptide(L)'
;MRLKLLACKALSRELSYLSALCPNNIDITWIRQGYHNAPDVLRRVLQEEIDAVESGQDRHTNELGGVGDGITPRLPEDFDAILIGYGLCSNGTAGLRSRRHRLVIPRAHDCITLFLGSKERYAHFFRDLPGCFWYTASWIENAEMPCEAVQKRQADYYREKGYDEEDLDFFLESMNGWTRDYRHAAYIRMPFYDKAEHQEFTKQAAEFFHWQYHRVEGRMDLLERFLSGGWNEEDFLVVPPGAEIAPSYDEGIVRCV
;
A
#
# COMPACT_ATOMS: atom_id res chain seq x y z
N MET A 1 -11.16 -12.71 16.79
CA MET A 1 -9.70 -12.84 16.70
C MET A 1 -9.03 -11.55 17.14
N ARG A 2 -7.78 -11.62 17.57
CA ARG A 2 -6.90 -10.48 17.81
C ARG A 2 -5.76 -10.51 16.80
N LEU A 3 -5.74 -9.53 15.91
CA LEU A 3 -4.91 -9.54 14.70
C LEU A 3 -3.95 -8.36 14.75
N LYS A 4 -2.67 -8.60 14.44
CA LYS A 4 -1.70 -7.54 14.20
C LYS A 4 -1.74 -7.19 12.72
N LEU A 5 -1.80 -5.92 12.35
CA LEU A 5 -1.78 -5.47 10.96
C LEU A 5 -0.59 -4.55 10.71
N LEU A 6 0.31 -4.96 9.81
CA LEU A 6 1.40 -4.13 9.31
C LEU A 6 0.97 -3.58 7.95
N ALA A 7 0.59 -2.30 7.89
CA ALA A 7 -0.07 -1.74 6.71
C ALA A 7 0.65 -0.54 6.10
N CYS A 8 0.61 -0.45 4.77
CA CYS A 8 1.04 0.73 4.04
C CYS A 8 0.16 1.94 4.42
N LYS A 9 0.78 3.07 4.78
CA LYS A 9 0.05 4.32 5.07
C LYS A 9 -0.80 4.83 3.90
N ALA A 10 -0.55 4.37 2.68
CA ALA A 10 -1.42 4.63 1.53
C ALA A 10 -2.88 4.19 1.77
N LEU A 11 -3.09 3.11 2.54
CA LEU A 11 -4.40 2.54 2.83
C LEU A 11 -5.02 3.08 4.14
N SER A 12 -4.46 4.15 4.71
CA SER A 12 -4.80 4.60 6.05
C SER A 12 -6.27 4.92 6.25
N ARG A 13 -6.92 5.53 5.25
CA ARG A 13 -8.35 5.85 5.30
C ARG A 13 -9.21 4.59 5.28
N GLU A 14 -8.93 3.71 4.33
CA GLU A 14 -9.69 2.50 4.05
C GLU A 14 -9.64 1.54 5.24
N LEU A 15 -8.42 1.27 5.72
CA LEU A 15 -8.19 0.37 6.83
C LEU A 15 -8.64 0.95 8.17
N SER A 16 -8.56 2.27 8.39
CA SER A 16 -9.11 2.89 9.61
C SER A 16 -10.64 2.87 9.62
N TYR A 17 -11.26 3.10 8.46
CA TYR A 17 -12.72 3.01 8.34
C TYR A 17 -13.20 1.58 8.62
N LEU A 18 -12.57 0.58 8.00
CA LEU A 18 -12.96 -0.82 8.20
C LEU A 18 -12.60 -1.35 9.58
N SER A 19 -11.48 -0.95 10.17
CA SER A 19 -11.09 -1.41 11.51
C SER A 19 -12.08 -0.95 12.58
N ALA A 20 -12.64 0.26 12.43
CA ALA A 20 -13.68 0.77 13.33
C ALA A 20 -14.99 -0.02 13.28
N LEU A 21 -15.24 -0.76 12.19
CA LEU A 21 -16.44 -1.58 11.98
C LEU A 21 -16.18 -3.08 12.15
N CYS A 22 -14.92 -3.48 12.29
CA CYS A 22 -14.53 -4.88 12.29
C CYS A 22 -14.89 -5.56 13.64
N PRO A 23 -15.48 -6.76 13.64
CA PRO A 23 -15.73 -7.51 14.88
C PRO A 23 -14.45 -8.09 15.51
N ASN A 24 -13.36 -8.18 14.75
CA ASN A 24 -12.05 -8.59 15.28
C ASN A 24 -11.32 -7.39 15.87
N ASN A 25 -10.48 -7.64 16.88
CA ASN A 25 -9.57 -6.62 17.39
C ASN A 25 -8.38 -6.49 16.45
N ILE A 26 -8.24 -5.32 15.83
CA ILE A 26 -7.17 -5.02 14.88
C ILE A 26 -6.18 -4.04 15.50
N ASP A 27 -4.96 -4.51 15.74
CA ASP A 27 -3.83 -3.70 16.21
C ASP A 27 -2.97 -3.28 15.01
N ILE A 28 -3.00 -2.00 14.64
CA ILE A 28 -2.41 -1.52 13.38
C ILE A 28 -1.08 -0.81 13.61
N THR A 29 -0.02 -1.30 12.96
CA THR A 29 1.22 -0.55 12.72
C THR A 29 1.20 0.06 11.32
N TRP A 30 1.33 1.38 11.25
CA TRP A 30 1.37 2.13 10.01
C TRP A 30 2.80 2.31 9.48
N ILE A 31 3.12 1.63 8.39
CA ILE A 31 4.41 1.71 7.73
C ILE A 31 4.42 2.88 6.75
N ARG A 32 5.51 3.68 6.79
CA ARG A 32 5.67 4.88 5.97
C ARG A 32 5.40 4.59 4.48
N GLN A 33 4.62 5.47 3.85
CA GLN A 33 4.39 5.43 2.40
C GLN A 33 5.69 5.68 1.62
N GLY A 34 5.85 5.00 0.49
CA GLY A 34 6.95 5.20 -0.45
C GLY A 34 7.99 4.08 -0.47
N TYR A 35 8.01 3.19 0.53
CA TYR A 35 8.96 2.06 0.54
C TYR A 35 8.76 1.07 -0.63
N HIS A 36 7.61 1.07 -1.32
CA HIS A 36 7.42 0.27 -2.53
C HIS A 36 8.37 0.66 -3.68
N ASN A 37 8.91 1.89 -3.65
CA ASN A 37 9.94 2.33 -4.60
C ASN A 37 11.34 1.78 -4.27
N ALA A 38 11.51 1.16 -3.10
CA ALA A 38 12.76 0.54 -2.64
C ALA A 38 12.46 -0.83 -1.99
N PRO A 39 12.18 -1.87 -2.80
CA PRO A 39 11.65 -3.16 -2.31
C PRO A 39 12.50 -3.83 -1.23
N ASP A 40 13.84 -3.75 -1.31
CA ASP A 40 14.72 -4.32 -0.28
C ASP A 40 14.60 -3.58 1.06
N VAL A 41 14.38 -2.25 1.02
CA VAL A 41 14.11 -1.45 2.22
C VAL A 41 12.74 -1.81 2.79
N LEU A 42 11.71 -1.96 1.94
CA LEU A 42 10.38 -2.40 2.36
C LEU A 42 10.44 -3.75 3.08
N ARG A 43 11.12 -4.74 2.48
CA ARG A 43 11.29 -6.08 3.04
C ARG A 43 11.94 -6.03 4.42
N ARG A 44 13.06 -5.30 4.52
CA ARG A 44 13.79 -5.15 5.79
C ARG A 44 12.90 -4.53 6.87
N VAL A 45 12.23 -3.42 6.56
CA VAL A 45 11.37 -2.72 7.53
C VAL A 45 10.21 -3.62 7.97
N LEU A 46 9.54 -4.32 7.05
CA LEU A 46 8.46 -5.23 7.42
C LEU A 46 8.95 -6.40 8.26
N GLN A 47 10.13 -6.97 7.95
CA GLN A 47 10.70 -8.05 8.76
C GLN A 47 11.09 -7.57 10.17
N GLU A 48 11.66 -6.37 10.29
CA GLU A 48 11.98 -5.76 11.59
C GLU A 48 10.71 -5.60 12.46
N GLU A 49 9.60 -5.17 11.86
CA GLU A 49 8.32 -5.04 12.57
C GLU A 49 7.72 -6.41 12.95
N ILE A 50 7.82 -7.42 12.09
CA ILE A 50 7.44 -8.81 12.43
C ILE A 50 8.27 -9.31 13.62
N ASP A 51 9.60 -9.18 13.55
CA ASP A 51 10.53 -9.62 14.60
C ASP A 51 10.27 -8.89 15.93
N ALA A 52 9.91 -7.60 15.88
CA ALA A 52 9.52 -6.82 17.06
C ALA A 52 8.22 -7.32 17.69
N VAL A 53 7.22 -7.68 16.88
CA VAL A 53 5.97 -8.29 17.36
C VAL A 53 6.25 -9.63 18.02
N GLU A 54 7.09 -10.47 17.41
CA GLU A 54 7.45 -11.80 17.93
C GLU A 54 8.18 -11.75 19.26
N SER A 55 9.16 -10.84 19.37
CA SER A 55 9.95 -10.63 20.58
C SER A 55 9.17 -9.88 21.67
N GLY A 56 8.01 -9.32 21.33
CA GLY A 56 7.20 -8.52 22.22
C GLY A 56 7.73 -7.11 22.47
N GLN A 57 8.70 -6.66 21.67
CA GLN A 57 9.34 -5.35 21.74
C GLN A 57 8.71 -4.33 20.79
N ASP A 58 7.67 -4.72 20.05
CA ASP A 58 6.93 -3.80 19.19
C ASP A 58 6.31 -2.66 20.01
N ARG A 59 6.80 -1.45 19.75
CA ARG A 59 6.36 -0.19 20.36
C ARG A 59 4.96 0.25 19.92
N HIS A 60 4.42 -0.36 18.88
CA HIS A 60 3.12 0.00 18.30
C HIS A 60 1.98 -0.89 18.80
N THR A 61 2.32 -2.05 19.38
CA THR A 61 1.32 -2.95 19.95
C THR A 61 0.67 -2.33 21.18
N ASN A 62 -0.66 -2.41 21.25
CA ASN A 62 -1.44 -1.99 22.41
C ASN A 62 -1.02 -2.78 23.67
N GLU A 63 -1.28 -2.24 24.86
CA GLU A 63 -0.88 -2.86 26.15
C GLU A 63 -1.28 -4.34 26.24
N LEU A 64 -2.49 -4.64 25.76
CA LEU A 64 -2.89 -5.99 25.45
C LEU A 64 -2.14 -6.42 24.18
N GLY A 65 -1.02 -7.16 24.30
CA GLY A 65 -0.31 -7.78 23.15
C GLY A 65 1.22 -7.69 23.18
N GLY A 66 1.77 -6.90 24.08
CA GLY A 66 3.21 -6.69 24.24
C GLY A 66 3.76 -7.31 25.53
N VAL A 67 4.86 -6.74 26.05
CA VAL A 67 5.40 -7.02 27.40
C VAL A 67 4.47 -6.64 28.56
N GLY A 68 3.25 -6.18 28.27
CA GLY A 68 2.27 -5.77 29.28
C GLY A 68 2.73 -4.52 30.04
N ASP A 69 2.15 -4.30 31.21
CA ASP A 69 2.55 -3.29 32.19
C ASP A 69 3.85 -3.64 32.96
N GLY A 70 4.50 -4.76 32.60
CA GLY A 70 5.69 -5.27 33.29
C GLY A 70 5.43 -5.92 34.66
N ILE A 71 4.17 -6.03 35.08
CA ILE A 71 3.75 -6.56 36.39
C ILE A 71 2.70 -7.68 36.22
N THR A 72 1.81 -7.54 35.24
CA THR A 72 0.81 -8.50 34.81
C THR A 72 1.46 -9.56 33.91
N PRO A 73 1.32 -10.86 34.21
CA PRO A 73 1.88 -11.93 33.40
C PRO A 73 1.41 -11.85 31.94
N ARG A 74 2.36 -12.01 31.01
CA ARG A 74 2.10 -12.01 29.57
C ARG A 74 1.11 -13.13 29.23
N LEU A 75 0.04 -12.82 28.51
CA LEU A 75 -0.83 -13.86 27.94
C LEU A 75 0.01 -14.69 26.94
N PRO A 76 -0.05 -16.04 27.00
CA PRO A 76 0.74 -16.90 26.11
C PRO A 76 0.39 -16.74 24.62
N GLU A 77 -0.80 -16.25 24.30
CA GLU A 77 -1.26 -15.95 22.95
C GLU A 77 -1.47 -14.43 22.81
N ASP A 78 -0.56 -13.74 22.10
CA ASP A 78 -0.64 -12.29 21.87
C ASP A 78 -1.40 -11.93 20.59
N PHE A 79 -1.23 -12.66 19.49
CA PHE A 79 -1.98 -12.46 18.24
C PHE A 79 -2.34 -13.78 17.56
N ASP A 80 -3.52 -13.86 16.95
CA ASP A 80 -3.97 -15.02 16.15
C ASP A 80 -3.28 -15.10 14.78
N ALA A 81 -2.86 -13.96 14.24
CA ALA A 81 -2.13 -13.81 12.97
C ALA A 81 -1.52 -12.41 12.84
N ILE A 82 -0.49 -12.30 12.01
CA ILE A 82 0.03 -11.02 11.51
C ILE A 82 -0.45 -10.84 10.06
N LEU A 83 -1.25 -9.80 9.85
CA LEU A 83 -1.74 -9.36 8.56
C LEU A 83 -0.71 -8.44 7.89
N ILE A 84 -0.36 -8.76 6.65
CA ILE A 84 0.52 -7.96 5.80
C ILE A 84 -0.36 -7.12 4.86
N GLY A 85 -0.62 -5.87 5.23
CA GLY A 85 -1.43 -4.89 4.50
C GLY A 85 -0.73 -4.32 3.27
N TYR A 86 -0.22 -5.22 2.43
CA TYR A 86 0.55 -4.97 1.20
C TYR A 86 0.21 -6.04 0.16
N GLY A 87 0.46 -5.73 -1.12
CA GLY A 87 0.61 -6.75 -2.15
C GLY A 87 2.06 -7.24 -2.25
N LEU A 88 2.44 -7.77 -3.41
CA LEU A 88 3.82 -8.14 -3.72
C LEU A 88 4.77 -6.92 -3.75
N CYS A 89 4.26 -5.76 -4.17
CA CYS A 89 4.93 -4.45 -4.19
C CYS A 89 6.36 -4.53 -4.72
N SER A 90 6.52 -4.95 -5.98
CA SER A 90 7.83 -5.14 -6.62
C SER A 90 8.75 -6.11 -5.86
N ASN A 91 8.18 -7.21 -5.35
CA ASN A 91 8.83 -8.21 -4.50
C ASN A 91 9.28 -7.70 -3.11
N GLY A 92 8.77 -6.56 -2.66
CA GLY A 92 9.10 -6.03 -1.34
C GLY A 92 8.55 -6.84 -0.17
N THR A 93 7.55 -7.71 -0.40
CA THR A 93 7.04 -8.65 0.62
C THR A 93 7.56 -10.08 0.45
N ALA A 94 8.26 -10.38 -0.64
CA ALA A 94 8.91 -11.69 -0.81
C ALA A 94 10.01 -11.88 0.24
N GLY A 95 10.15 -13.08 0.81
CA GLY A 95 11.09 -13.44 1.87
C GLY A 95 10.63 -13.08 3.29
N LEU A 96 9.47 -12.44 3.45
CA LEU A 96 8.91 -12.21 4.78
C LEU A 96 8.48 -13.53 5.42
N ARG A 97 8.79 -13.67 6.71
CA ARG A 97 8.49 -14.86 7.51
C ARG A 97 8.28 -14.51 8.97
N SER A 98 7.55 -15.38 9.66
CA SER A 98 7.39 -15.34 11.11
C SER A 98 7.68 -16.73 11.68
N ARG A 99 8.44 -16.80 12.77
CA ARG A 99 8.73 -18.01 13.53
C ARG A 99 7.57 -18.45 14.43
N ARG A 100 6.72 -17.51 14.88
CA ARG A 100 5.67 -17.77 15.88
C ARG A 100 4.26 -17.63 15.33
N HIS A 101 3.99 -16.59 14.55
CA HIS A 101 2.66 -16.26 14.07
C HIS A 101 2.51 -16.70 12.62
N ARG A 102 1.29 -17.07 12.21
CA ARG A 102 0.99 -17.17 10.78
C ARG A 102 0.96 -15.76 10.18
N LEU A 103 1.48 -15.63 8.97
CA LEU A 103 1.31 -14.41 8.17
C LEU A 103 0.10 -14.58 7.25
N VAL A 104 -0.64 -13.50 7.03
CA VAL A 104 -1.71 -13.47 6.03
C VAL A 104 -1.49 -12.28 5.12
N ILE A 105 -1.41 -12.53 3.82
CA ILE A 105 -1.20 -11.50 2.81
C ILE A 105 -2.24 -11.66 1.68
N PRO A 106 -2.86 -10.56 1.19
CA PRO A 106 -3.69 -10.61 0.00
C PRO A 106 -2.87 -11.02 -1.23
N ARG A 107 -3.46 -11.82 -2.13
CA ARG A 107 -2.92 -12.09 -3.46
C ARG A 107 -3.12 -10.85 -4.33
N ALA A 108 -2.23 -9.90 -4.17
CA ALA A 108 -2.29 -8.57 -4.78
C ALA A 108 -0.93 -8.18 -5.36
N HIS A 109 -0.93 -7.46 -6.48
CA HIS A 109 0.33 -6.93 -7.04
C HIS A 109 0.86 -5.79 -6.18
N ASP A 110 -0.01 -4.87 -5.78
CA ASP A 110 0.32 -3.69 -4.96
C ASP A 110 -0.95 -3.13 -4.28
N CYS A 111 -0.85 -1.91 -3.74
CA CYS A 111 -1.99 -1.24 -3.10
C CYS A 111 -3.16 -0.93 -4.07
N ILE A 112 -2.92 -0.80 -5.38
CA ILE A 112 -3.97 -0.57 -6.38
C ILE A 112 -4.92 -1.75 -6.42
N THR A 113 -4.38 -2.99 -6.40
CA THR A 113 -5.23 -4.19 -6.31
C THR A 113 -6.12 -4.15 -5.08
N LEU A 114 -5.60 -3.67 -3.94
CA LEU A 114 -6.35 -3.56 -2.69
C LEU A 114 -7.46 -2.50 -2.76
N PHE A 115 -7.20 -1.35 -3.39
CA PHE A 115 -8.23 -0.32 -3.65
C PHE A 115 -9.32 -0.78 -4.62
N LEU A 116 -8.94 -1.59 -5.61
CA LEU A 116 -9.87 -2.15 -6.59
C LEU A 116 -10.62 -3.38 -6.04
N GLY A 117 -10.16 -3.97 -4.94
CA GLY A 117 -10.86 -5.03 -4.22
C GLY A 117 -10.77 -6.42 -4.85
N SER A 118 -9.96 -6.63 -5.89
CA SER A 118 -9.63 -7.97 -6.40
C SER A 118 -8.49 -7.92 -7.44
N LYS A 119 -7.74 -9.02 -7.56
CA LYS A 119 -6.68 -9.16 -8.59
C LYS A 119 -7.26 -9.24 -10.00
N GLU A 120 -8.46 -9.78 -10.16
CA GLU A 120 -9.20 -9.88 -11.42
C GLU A 120 -9.65 -8.50 -11.91
N ARG A 121 -10.15 -7.65 -11.00
CA ARG A 121 -10.52 -6.27 -11.35
C ARG A 121 -9.29 -5.42 -11.65
N TYR A 122 -8.20 -5.62 -10.92
CA TYR A 122 -6.90 -5.05 -11.28
C TYR A 122 -6.48 -5.46 -12.70
N ALA A 123 -6.50 -6.76 -13.01
CA ALA A 123 -6.11 -7.26 -14.32
C ALA A 123 -7.02 -6.74 -15.45
N HIS A 124 -8.32 -6.57 -15.19
CA HIS A 124 -9.25 -5.94 -16.13
C HIS A 124 -8.85 -4.50 -16.45
N PHE A 125 -8.65 -3.64 -15.44
CA PHE A 125 -8.24 -2.26 -15.69
C PHE A 125 -6.83 -2.15 -16.27
N PHE A 126 -5.92 -3.04 -15.89
CA PHE A 126 -4.57 -3.07 -16.46
C PHE A 126 -4.59 -3.32 -17.99
N ARG A 127 -5.51 -4.17 -18.48
CA ARG A 127 -5.69 -4.40 -19.91
C ARG A 127 -6.38 -3.24 -20.62
N ASP A 128 -7.40 -2.66 -19.98
CA ASP A 128 -8.26 -1.66 -20.62
C ASP A 128 -7.70 -0.25 -20.55
N LEU A 129 -6.83 0.04 -19.57
CA LEU A 129 -6.18 1.33 -19.33
C LEU A 129 -4.63 1.17 -19.32
N PRO A 130 -4.00 0.78 -20.44
CA PRO A 130 -2.54 0.62 -20.50
C PRO A 130 -1.84 1.97 -20.30
N GLY A 131 -0.81 2.00 -19.44
CA GLY A 131 -0.12 3.26 -19.10
C GLY A 131 -1.00 4.19 -18.26
N CYS A 132 -1.72 3.63 -17.27
CA CYS A 132 -2.54 4.42 -16.35
C CYS A 132 -1.79 4.79 -15.08
N PHE A 133 -1.75 6.10 -14.78
CA PHE A 133 -1.31 6.61 -13.50
C PHE A 133 -2.51 6.71 -12.56
N TRP A 134 -2.37 6.14 -11.37
CA TRP A 134 -3.48 6.00 -10.43
C TRP A 134 -3.42 7.08 -9.36
N TYR A 135 -4.59 7.63 -9.02
CA TYR A 135 -4.77 8.63 -7.98
C TYR A 135 -5.80 8.11 -6.98
N THR A 136 -5.56 8.38 -5.71
CA THR A 136 -6.52 8.15 -4.62
C THR A 136 -6.54 9.36 -3.71
N ALA A 137 -7.57 9.50 -2.88
CA ALA A 137 -7.63 10.58 -1.90
C ALA A 137 -6.39 10.56 -0.97
N SER A 138 -6.03 9.39 -0.45
CA SER A 138 -4.87 9.22 0.45
C SER A 138 -3.56 9.63 -0.22
N TRP A 139 -3.37 9.33 -1.50
CA TRP A 139 -2.17 9.74 -2.24
C TRP A 139 -2.12 11.23 -2.51
N ILE A 140 -3.23 11.85 -2.92
CA ILE A 140 -3.31 13.30 -3.15
C ILE A 140 -3.01 14.08 -1.86
N GLU A 141 -3.48 13.58 -0.71
CA GLU A 141 -3.29 14.25 0.58
C GLU A 141 -1.89 14.07 1.17
N ASN A 142 -1.18 12.98 0.86
CA ASN A 142 0.03 12.57 1.61
C ASN A 142 1.29 12.36 0.76
N ALA A 143 1.22 12.49 -0.57
CA ALA A 143 2.36 12.30 -1.46
C ALA A 143 2.46 13.41 -2.51
N GLU A 144 3.65 13.55 -3.09
CA GLU A 144 3.86 14.42 -4.25
C GLU A 144 3.32 13.73 -5.51
N MET A 145 2.02 13.89 -5.72
CA MET A 145 1.34 13.34 -6.88
C MET A 145 1.69 14.15 -8.13
N PRO A 146 1.88 13.49 -9.29
CA PRO A 146 2.18 14.20 -10.52
C PRO A 146 1.09 15.22 -10.84
N CYS A 147 1.49 16.48 -10.95
CA CYS A 147 0.65 17.59 -11.39
C CYS A 147 1.55 18.77 -11.79
N GLU A 148 0.95 19.78 -12.43
CA GLU A 148 1.63 21.00 -12.84
C GLU A 148 2.37 21.68 -11.68
N ALA A 149 1.73 21.78 -10.51
CA ALA A 149 2.30 22.44 -9.35
C ALA A 149 3.57 21.74 -8.84
N VAL A 150 3.66 20.40 -8.94
CA VAL A 150 4.88 19.66 -8.59
C VAL A 150 6.00 19.98 -9.58
N GLN A 151 5.73 19.97 -10.88
CA GLN A 151 6.76 20.29 -11.88
C GLN A 151 7.27 21.72 -11.76
N LYS A 152 6.38 22.70 -11.52
CA LYS A 152 6.78 24.09 -11.27
C LYS A 152 7.68 24.22 -10.04
N ARG A 153 7.32 23.58 -8.92
CA ARG A 153 8.18 23.57 -7.72
C ARG A 153 9.54 22.92 -7.95
N GLN A 154 9.60 21.85 -8.74
CA GLN A 154 10.86 21.23 -9.13
C GLN A 154 11.72 22.19 -9.96
N ALA A 155 11.14 22.83 -10.97
CA ALA A 155 11.83 23.82 -11.80
C ALA A 155 12.40 24.97 -10.96
N ASP A 156 11.57 25.54 -10.08
CA ASP A 156 12.00 26.63 -9.19
C ASP A 156 13.12 26.18 -8.24
N TYR A 157 13.00 24.98 -7.66
CA TYR A 157 14.02 24.41 -6.78
C TYR A 157 15.39 24.27 -7.47
N TYR A 158 15.43 23.75 -8.70
CA TYR A 158 16.70 23.56 -9.41
C TYR A 158 17.25 24.87 -9.99
N ARG A 159 16.38 25.80 -10.39
CA ARG A 159 16.80 27.17 -10.76
C ARG A 159 17.51 27.86 -9.60
N GLU A 160 16.97 27.77 -8.38
CA GLU A 160 17.61 28.32 -7.17
C GLU A 160 18.96 27.64 -6.82
N LYS A 161 19.21 26.42 -7.33
CA LYS A 161 20.50 25.72 -7.19
C LYS A 161 21.53 26.11 -8.25
N GLY A 162 21.20 27.03 -9.15
CA GLY A 162 22.13 27.58 -10.13
C GLY A 162 22.21 26.78 -11.43
N TYR A 163 21.19 25.98 -11.75
CA TYR A 163 21.02 25.46 -13.11
C TYR A 163 20.70 26.64 -14.03
N ASP A 164 21.42 26.78 -15.13
CA ASP A 164 21.03 27.71 -16.19
C ASP A 164 19.79 27.20 -16.95
N GLU A 165 19.11 28.07 -17.70
CA GLU A 165 17.81 27.74 -18.29
C GLU A 165 17.90 26.59 -19.33
N GLU A 166 18.99 26.50 -20.09
CA GLU A 166 19.17 25.43 -21.10
C GLU A 166 19.45 24.08 -20.42
N ASP A 167 20.32 24.04 -19.39
CA ASP A 167 20.60 22.82 -18.61
C ASP A 167 19.37 22.39 -17.79
N LEU A 168 18.59 23.36 -17.29
CA LEU A 168 17.40 23.10 -16.49
C LEU A 168 16.31 22.40 -17.30
N ASP A 169 16.01 22.89 -18.51
CA ASP A 169 14.99 22.29 -19.38
C ASP A 169 15.34 20.84 -19.71
N PHE A 170 16.58 20.57 -20.12
CA PHE A 170 17.04 19.22 -20.40
C PHE A 170 16.99 18.31 -19.17
N PHE A 171 17.40 18.82 -18.01
CA PHE A 171 17.39 18.07 -16.75
C PHE A 171 15.96 17.72 -16.31
N LEU A 172 15.03 18.68 -16.36
CA LEU A 172 13.63 18.46 -16.04
C LEU A 172 12.97 17.49 -17.02
N GLU A 173 13.29 17.59 -18.32
CA GLU A 173 12.80 16.64 -19.33
C GLU A 173 13.29 15.22 -19.04
N SER A 174 14.57 15.06 -18.67
CA SER A 174 15.14 13.76 -18.29
C SER A 174 14.47 13.18 -17.04
N MET A 175 14.27 13.99 -16.00
CA MET A 175 13.62 13.56 -14.76
C MET A 175 12.14 13.25 -14.92
N ASN A 176 11.42 14.02 -15.74
CA ASN A 176 9.96 13.91 -15.92
C ASN A 176 9.56 13.14 -17.18
N GLY A 177 10.53 12.61 -17.94
CA GLY A 177 10.30 11.90 -19.20
C GLY A 177 9.41 10.67 -19.06
N TRP A 178 9.39 10.05 -17.88
CA TRP A 178 8.50 8.93 -17.55
C TRP A 178 7.01 9.26 -17.75
N THR A 179 6.61 10.54 -17.64
CA THR A 179 5.22 10.96 -17.84
C THR A 179 4.71 10.67 -19.26
N ARG A 180 5.61 10.56 -20.24
CA ARG A 180 5.30 10.26 -21.65
C ARG A 180 4.85 8.81 -21.86
N ASP A 181 5.20 7.92 -20.95
CA ASP A 181 4.81 6.50 -21.01
C ASP A 181 3.38 6.27 -20.51
N TYR A 182 2.75 7.30 -19.93
CA TYR A 182 1.38 7.26 -19.43
C TYR A 182 0.41 7.92 -20.42
N ARG A 183 -0.80 7.38 -20.48
CA ARG A 183 -1.91 7.84 -21.34
C ARG A 183 -3.17 8.15 -20.56
N HIS A 184 -3.28 7.64 -19.33
CA HIS A 184 -4.49 7.73 -18.52
C HIS A 184 -4.16 8.21 -17.11
N ALA A 185 -5.08 8.97 -16.53
CA ALA A 185 -5.10 9.34 -15.12
C ALA A 185 -6.39 8.84 -14.51
N ALA A 186 -6.33 7.81 -13.66
CA ALA A 186 -7.51 7.24 -13.03
C ALA A 186 -7.61 7.64 -11.56
N TYR A 187 -8.68 8.33 -11.19
CA TYR A 187 -9.02 8.57 -9.78
C TYR A 187 -9.87 7.42 -9.25
N ILE A 188 -9.34 6.69 -8.26
CA ILE A 188 -10.10 5.66 -7.55
C ILE A 188 -10.92 6.33 -6.43
N ARG A 189 -12.23 6.37 -6.63
CA ARG A 189 -13.19 6.96 -5.71
C ARG A 189 -13.67 5.89 -4.72
N MET A 190 -13.38 6.09 -3.43
CA MET A 190 -13.86 5.21 -2.37
C MET A 190 -15.31 5.53 -1.99
N PRO A 191 -16.14 4.53 -1.65
CA PRO A 191 -17.56 4.74 -1.36
C PRO A 191 -17.81 5.54 -0.06
N PHE A 192 -16.88 5.50 0.90
CA PHE A 192 -17.02 6.13 2.23
C PHE A 192 -16.40 7.54 2.31
N TYR A 193 -15.61 7.94 1.31
CA TYR A 193 -14.92 9.23 1.30
C TYR A 193 -14.71 9.71 -0.13
N ASP A 194 -15.45 10.75 -0.50
CA ASP A 194 -15.40 11.36 -1.82
C ASP A 194 -15.39 12.89 -1.68
N LYS A 195 -14.28 13.51 -2.06
CA LYS A 195 -14.15 14.97 -2.13
C LYS A 195 -14.01 15.38 -3.59
N ALA A 196 -14.84 16.34 -4.02
CA ALA A 196 -14.79 16.89 -5.37
C ALA A 196 -13.40 17.45 -5.73
N GLU A 197 -12.71 18.06 -4.76
CA GLU A 197 -11.36 18.61 -4.92
C GLU A 197 -10.32 17.57 -5.36
N HIS A 198 -10.43 16.33 -4.89
CA HIS A 198 -9.50 15.26 -5.29
C HIS A 198 -9.75 14.79 -6.73
N GLN A 199 -11.02 14.70 -7.14
CA GLN A 199 -11.35 14.39 -8.53
C GLN A 199 -10.88 15.51 -9.46
N GLU A 200 -11.09 16.76 -9.05
CA GLU A 200 -10.67 17.93 -9.79
C GLU A 200 -9.15 18.01 -9.92
N PHE A 201 -8.41 17.73 -8.85
CA PHE A 201 -6.95 17.61 -8.89
C PHE A 201 -6.49 16.59 -9.94
N THR A 202 -7.09 15.40 -9.99
CA THR A 202 -6.72 14.39 -10.99
C THR A 202 -7.09 14.82 -12.42
N LYS A 203 -8.20 15.54 -12.62
CA LYS A 203 -8.55 16.10 -13.94
C LYS A 203 -7.53 17.13 -14.41
N GLN A 204 -7.12 18.05 -13.52
CA GLN A 204 -6.13 19.07 -13.83
C GLN A 204 -4.76 18.45 -14.14
N ALA A 205 -4.36 17.42 -13.37
CA ALA A 205 -3.15 16.66 -13.69
C ALA A 205 -3.26 15.98 -15.07
N ALA A 206 -4.40 15.35 -15.37
CA ALA A 206 -4.64 14.72 -16.66
C ALA A 206 -4.55 15.73 -17.82
N GLU A 207 -5.16 16.90 -17.68
CA GLU A 207 -5.10 17.97 -18.67
C GLU A 207 -3.67 18.45 -18.90
N PHE A 208 -2.93 18.72 -17.82
CA PHE A 208 -1.54 19.19 -17.89
C PHE A 208 -0.62 18.19 -18.60
N PHE A 209 -0.76 16.89 -18.33
CA PHE A 209 0.04 15.84 -18.96
C PHE A 209 -0.54 15.33 -20.29
N HIS A 210 -1.66 15.88 -20.75
CA HIS A 210 -2.42 15.39 -21.90
C HIS A 210 -2.83 13.91 -21.80
N TRP A 211 -3.10 13.45 -20.58
CA TRP A 211 -3.66 12.14 -20.29
C TRP A 211 -5.20 12.16 -20.33
N GLN A 212 -5.80 11.01 -20.62
CA GLN A 212 -7.25 10.83 -20.51
C GLN A 212 -7.64 10.61 -19.05
N TYR A 213 -8.57 11.43 -18.56
CA TYR A 213 -9.12 11.28 -17.21
C TYR A 213 -10.13 10.14 -17.12
N HIS A 214 -10.02 9.33 -16.07
CA HIS A 214 -10.97 8.28 -15.72
C HIS A 214 -11.36 8.38 -14.25
N ARG A 215 -12.63 8.11 -13.97
CA ARG A 215 -13.12 7.87 -12.62
C ARG A 215 -13.40 6.38 -12.45
N VAL A 216 -12.76 5.76 -11.47
CA VAL A 216 -12.91 4.33 -11.16
C VAL A 216 -13.51 4.18 -9.78
N GLU A 217 -14.58 3.41 -9.66
CA GLU A 217 -15.16 3.11 -8.34
C GLU A 217 -14.31 2.04 -7.63
N GLY A 218 -13.82 2.39 -6.45
CA GLY A 218 -13.08 1.51 -5.54
C GLY A 218 -14.00 0.51 -4.84
N ARG A 219 -13.42 -0.59 -4.35
CA ARG A 219 -14.16 -1.68 -3.69
C ARG A 219 -13.45 -2.07 -2.40
N MET A 220 -14.21 -2.09 -1.31
CA MET A 220 -13.69 -2.39 0.03
C MET A 220 -13.75 -3.89 0.38
N ASP A 221 -14.39 -4.70 -0.47
CA ASP A 221 -14.76 -6.09 -0.17
C ASP A 221 -13.54 -6.97 0.20
N LEU A 222 -12.40 -6.80 -0.49
CA LEU A 222 -11.17 -7.55 -0.19
C LEU A 222 -10.58 -7.15 1.16
N LEU A 223 -10.50 -5.85 1.45
CA LEU A 223 -9.99 -5.35 2.73
C LEU A 223 -10.93 -5.73 3.89
N GLU A 224 -12.24 -5.76 3.66
CA GLU A 224 -13.22 -6.21 4.65
C GLU A 224 -13.03 -7.70 4.98
N ARG A 225 -12.91 -8.57 3.96
CA ARG A 225 -12.56 -10.00 4.17
C ARG A 225 -11.22 -10.18 4.86
N PHE A 226 -10.25 -9.34 4.53
CA PHE A 226 -8.92 -9.38 5.11
C PHE A 226 -8.94 -9.15 6.63
N LEU A 227 -9.68 -8.13 7.10
CA LEU A 227 -9.77 -7.81 8.52
C LEU A 227 -10.75 -8.71 9.29
N SER A 228 -11.82 -9.18 8.65
CA SER A 228 -12.82 -10.05 9.27
C SER A 228 -12.38 -11.51 9.44
N GLY A 229 -11.30 -11.92 8.77
CA GLY A 229 -10.78 -13.29 8.85
C GLY A 229 -11.26 -14.23 7.76
N GLY A 230 -11.92 -13.70 6.72
CA GLY A 230 -12.43 -14.47 5.58
C GLY A 230 -11.34 -14.84 4.58
N TRP A 231 -10.25 -15.47 5.04
CA TRP A 231 -9.05 -15.74 4.25
C TRP A 231 -9.20 -16.98 3.35
N ASN A 232 -10.03 -16.88 2.31
CA ASN A 232 -10.10 -17.90 1.27
C ASN A 232 -8.79 -17.98 0.46
N GLU A 233 -8.47 -19.16 -0.07
CA GLU A 233 -7.20 -19.39 -0.79
C GLU A 233 -7.09 -18.63 -2.12
N GLU A 234 -8.22 -18.21 -2.72
CA GLU A 234 -8.28 -17.49 -3.99
C GLU A 234 -7.81 -16.03 -3.84
N ASP A 235 -8.16 -15.39 -2.74
CA ASP A 235 -7.87 -13.99 -2.43
C ASP A 235 -6.65 -13.81 -1.54
N PHE A 236 -6.29 -14.82 -0.73
CA PHE A 236 -5.28 -14.70 0.30
C PHE A 236 -4.28 -15.86 0.30
N LEU A 237 -3.07 -15.55 0.76
CA LEU A 237 -2.08 -16.53 1.15
C LEU A 237 -1.94 -16.51 2.67
N VAL A 238 -2.15 -17.67 3.30
CA VAL A 238 -1.86 -17.90 4.71
C VAL A 238 -0.54 -18.66 4.79
N VAL A 239 0.46 -18.07 5.45
CA VAL A 239 1.81 -18.63 5.60
C VAL A 239 1.97 -19.15 7.03
N PRO A 240 2.21 -20.46 7.23
CA PRO A 240 2.41 -21.01 8.56
C PRO A 240 3.73 -20.54 9.18
N PRO A 241 3.87 -20.60 10.52
CA PRO A 241 5.13 -20.28 11.18
C PRO A 241 6.30 -21.09 10.63
N GLY A 242 7.42 -20.42 10.40
CA GLY A 242 8.66 -20.98 9.86
C GLY A 242 8.76 -20.99 8.32
N ALA A 243 7.65 -20.77 7.61
CA ALA A 243 7.64 -20.63 6.15
C ALA A 243 7.72 -19.16 5.71
N GLU A 244 7.97 -18.93 4.42
CA GLU A 244 8.14 -17.58 3.87
C GLU A 244 7.27 -17.29 2.65
N ILE A 245 7.01 -16.01 2.43
CA ILE A 245 6.30 -15.51 1.24
C ILE A 245 7.24 -15.53 0.04
N ALA A 246 6.82 -16.10 -1.09
CA ALA A 246 7.54 -16.02 -2.36
C ALA A 246 6.62 -15.61 -3.51
N PRO A 247 7.14 -14.98 -4.58
CA PRO A 247 6.36 -14.79 -5.80
C PRO A 247 6.00 -16.15 -6.41
N SER A 248 4.78 -16.28 -6.93
CA SER A 248 4.36 -17.48 -7.67
C SER A 248 4.64 -17.39 -9.17
N TYR A 249 4.74 -16.17 -9.71
CA TYR A 249 4.89 -15.90 -11.15
C TYR A 249 3.73 -16.41 -12.01
N ASP A 250 2.55 -16.56 -11.41
CA ASP A 250 1.29 -16.95 -12.04
C ASP A 250 0.13 -16.09 -11.49
N GLU A 251 -1.11 -16.46 -11.83
CA GLU A 251 -2.33 -15.77 -11.37
C GLU A 251 -2.50 -15.76 -9.84
N GLY A 252 -1.78 -16.63 -9.13
CA GLY A 252 -1.74 -16.68 -7.67
C GLY A 252 -0.96 -15.53 -7.03
N ILE A 253 -0.09 -14.83 -7.79
CA ILE A 253 0.80 -13.72 -7.40
C ILE A 253 1.86 -14.08 -6.34
N VAL A 254 1.44 -14.66 -5.22
CA VAL A 254 2.28 -15.09 -4.09
C VAL A 254 2.04 -16.56 -3.75
N ARG A 255 3.04 -17.22 -3.17
CA ARG A 255 2.96 -18.59 -2.66
C ARG A 255 3.78 -18.73 -1.38
N CYS A 256 3.53 -19.80 -0.65
CA CYS A 256 4.33 -20.20 0.50
C CYS A 256 5.49 -21.09 0.02
N VAL A 257 6.70 -20.88 0.58
CA VAL A 257 7.86 -21.77 0.42
C VAL A 257 8.53 -22.06 1.75
#